data_AF-A0A7C0XU95-F1
#
_entry.id   AF-A0A7C0XU95-F1
#
_cell.length_a   1.000
_cell.length_b   1.000
_cell.length_c   1.000
_cell.angle_alpha   90.00
_cell.angle_beta   90.00
_cell.angle_gamma   90.00
#
_symmetry.space_group_name_H-M   'P 1'
#
loop_
_entity.id
_entity.type
_entity.pdbx_description
1 polymer ?
#
loop_
_entity_poly.entity_id
_entity_poly.type
_entity_poly.pdbx_seq_one_letter_code
_entity_poly.pdbx_strand_id
1 'polypeptide(L)'
;MDSQNNIQKRNWKSSQWWGIILIVIGAIYLYQNSLISQMIKDWQIFLEQYTKDVYEYISEHTSQVKEYTAKLQNQINEWKSVKASFNEIAKDLEKLRYKIDELKIRLEKQNLLPYKKGVHLFPIYKPDKQAQHLELGCYVAIPEALPLREKLEIIADALSRYKFAWLPIKVRRIEKRNNKKIAIIELYESEKKREPRLTWCYGFFQGSTGGYFTEQILLRGFLQPGYKGEWIDGVRFYYEGKPMEEYQWDHVCLDGIIYRDKIF
;
A
#
# COMPACT_ATOMS: atom_id res chain seq x y z
N MET A 1 74.85 98.93 2.48
CA MET A 1 73.40 98.74 2.27
C MET A 1 72.99 97.27 2.05
N ASP A 2 73.91 96.29 2.04
CA ASP A 2 73.60 94.89 1.70
C ASP A 2 73.22 93.95 2.86
N SER A 3 73.45 94.33 4.12
CA SER A 3 73.20 93.44 5.27
C SER A 3 71.73 93.41 5.73
N GLN A 4 71.01 94.54 5.69
CA GLN A 4 69.59 94.60 6.09
C GLN A 4 68.67 93.90 5.07
N ASN A 5 69.03 93.92 3.79
CA ASN A 5 68.28 93.25 2.72
C ASN A 5 68.37 91.72 2.83
N ASN A 6 69.48 91.20 3.37
CA ASN A 6 69.69 89.77 3.60
C ASN A 6 68.95 89.23 4.84
N ILE A 7 68.78 90.05 5.88
CA ILE A 7 68.04 89.68 7.10
C ILE A 7 66.52 89.68 6.84
N GLN A 8 66.00 90.68 6.11
CA GLN A 8 64.59 90.66 5.69
C GLN A 8 64.28 89.50 4.73
N LYS A 9 65.16 89.18 3.78
CA LYS A 9 65.00 88.00 2.91
C LYS A 9 65.07 86.67 3.66
N ARG A 10 65.91 86.55 4.70
CA ARG A 10 65.98 85.35 5.55
C ARG A 10 64.72 85.16 6.39
N ASN A 11 64.19 86.24 6.99
CA ASN A 11 62.95 86.18 7.77
C ASN A 11 61.73 85.87 6.89
N TRP A 12 61.65 86.45 5.68
CA TRP A 12 60.61 86.14 4.71
C TRP A 12 60.66 84.66 4.25
N LYS A 13 61.86 84.13 3.96
CA LYS A 13 62.04 82.70 3.64
C LYS A 13 61.65 81.81 4.83
N SER A 14 62.02 82.15 6.06
CA SER A 14 61.65 81.36 7.25
C SER A 14 60.13 81.32 7.50
N SER A 15 59.43 82.44 7.26
CA SER A 15 57.97 82.51 7.36
C SER A 15 57.28 81.71 6.26
N GLN A 16 57.88 81.61 5.07
CA GLN A 16 57.39 80.72 4.00
C GLN A 16 57.55 79.24 4.37
N TRP A 17 58.65 78.85 5.02
CA TRP A 17 58.86 77.47 5.50
C TRP A 17 57.84 77.05 6.56
N TRP A 18 57.52 77.92 7.53
CA TRP A 18 56.47 77.66 8.52
C TRP A 18 55.08 77.56 7.88
N GLY A 19 54.79 78.38 6.86
CA GLY A 19 53.58 78.28 6.07
C GLY A 19 53.45 76.93 5.36
N ILE A 20 54.53 76.45 4.74
CA ILE A 20 54.57 75.13 4.07
C ILE A 20 54.37 73.99 5.07
N ILE A 21 55.01 74.05 6.25
CA ILE A 21 54.87 73.02 7.29
C ILE A 21 53.43 72.94 7.80
N LEU A 22 52.77 74.07 8.05
CA LEU A 22 51.38 74.08 8.50
C LEU A 22 50.42 73.56 7.42
N ILE A 23 50.68 73.84 6.14
CA ILE A 23 49.92 73.27 5.02
C ILE A 23 50.11 71.75 4.95
N VAL A 24 51.33 71.25 5.13
CA VAL A 24 51.63 69.81 5.12
C VAL A 24 50.96 69.10 6.30
N ILE A 25 51.03 69.66 7.51
CA ILE A 25 50.35 69.10 8.69
C ILE A 25 48.83 69.12 8.50
N GLY A 26 48.27 70.22 7.99
CA GLY A 26 46.85 70.32 7.65
C GLY A 26 46.42 69.29 6.60
N ALA A 27 47.24 69.05 5.58
CA ALA A 27 46.98 68.04 4.56
C ALA A 27 47.01 66.61 5.11
N ILE A 28 47.96 66.30 6.01
CA ILE A 28 48.04 64.99 6.69
C ILE A 28 46.82 64.77 7.58
N TYR A 29 46.39 65.79 8.34
CA TYR A 29 45.20 65.71 9.19
C TYR A 29 43.93 65.50 8.37
N LEU A 30 43.75 66.25 7.27
CA LEU A 30 42.62 66.08 6.35
C LEU A 30 42.63 64.69 5.69
N TYR A 31 43.80 64.17 5.32
CA TYR A 31 43.95 62.84 4.74
C TYR A 31 43.59 61.73 5.75
N GLN A 32 44.07 61.82 6.99
CA GLN A 32 43.70 60.87 8.05
C GLN A 32 42.19 60.92 8.36
N ASN A 33 41.60 62.13 8.42
CA ASN A 33 40.17 62.28 8.65
C ASN A 33 39.33 61.74 7.47
N SER A 34 39.82 61.88 6.24
CA SER A 34 39.22 61.28 5.05
C SER A 34 39.25 59.75 5.09
N LEU A 35 40.37 59.15 5.54
CA LEU A 35 40.50 57.69 5.68
C LEU A 35 39.54 57.15 6.76
N ILE A 36 39.46 57.82 7.91
CA ILE A 36 38.51 57.47 8.98
C ILE A 36 37.06 57.58 8.49
N SER A 37 36.74 58.65 7.75
CA SER A 37 35.41 58.84 7.16
C SER A 37 35.05 57.72 6.17
N GLN A 38 36.01 57.31 5.33
CA GLN A 38 35.80 56.21 4.39
C GLN A 38 35.58 54.88 5.12
N MET A 39 36.41 54.58 6.13
CA MET A 39 36.23 53.37 6.95
C MET A 39 34.85 53.34 7.63
N ILE A 40 34.36 54.46 8.17
CA ILE A 40 33.02 54.53 8.77
C ILE A 40 31.93 54.21 7.74
N LYS A 41 32.04 54.75 6.52
CA LYS A 41 31.09 54.44 5.43
C LYS A 41 31.12 52.96 5.05
N ASP A 42 32.31 52.39 4.91
CA ASP A 42 32.48 50.97 4.56
C ASP A 42 31.89 50.07 5.65
N TRP A 43 32.08 50.44 6.92
CA TRP A 43 31.46 49.75 8.07
C TRP A 43 29.93 49.90 8.08
N GLN A 44 29.40 51.07 7.75
CA GLN A 44 27.94 51.26 7.63
C GLN A 44 27.34 50.38 6.54
N ILE A 45 27.96 50.36 5.35
CA ILE A 45 27.54 49.51 4.23
C ILE A 45 27.60 48.03 4.63
N PHE A 46 28.68 47.61 5.29
CA PHE A 46 28.81 46.24 5.78
C PHE A 46 27.69 45.87 6.78
N LEU A 47 27.40 46.75 7.74
CA LEU A 47 26.33 46.51 8.71
C LEU A 47 24.94 46.47 8.07
N GLU A 48 24.66 47.35 7.09
CA GLU A 48 23.41 47.33 6.33
C GLU A 48 23.25 46.04 5.53
N GLN A 49 24.32 45.59 4.86
CA GLN A 49 24.28 44.33 4.12
C GLN A 49 24.12 43.13 5.05
N TYR A 50 24.91 43.07 6.13
CA TYR A 50 24.83 41.98 7.11
C TYR A 50 23.45 41.91 7.76
N THR A 51 22.85 43.04 8.13
CA THR A 51 21.50 43.06 8.71
C THR A 51 20.46 42.58 7.71
N LYS A 52 20.55 43.00 6.43
CA LYS A 52 19.67 42.52 5.37
C LYS A 52 19.76 41.00 5.19
N ASP A 53 20.97 40.45 5.10
CA ASP A 53 21.18 39.01 4.91
C ASP A 53 20.60 38.20 6.09
N VAL A 54 20.79 38.71 7.32
CA VAL A 54 20.21 38.10 8.53
C VAL A 54 18.68 38.14 8.50
N TYR A 55 18.08 39.27 8.11
CA TYR A 55 16.63 39.39 7.98
C TYR A 55 16.06 38.44 6.92
N GLU A 56 16.71 38.34 5.76
CA GLU A 56 16.30 37.44 4.68
C GLU A 56 16.38 35.98 5.12
N TYR A 57 17.50 35.59 5.74
CA TYR A 57 17.68 34.26 6.33
C TYR A 57 16.59 33.92 7.35
N ILE A 58 16.33 34.81 8.32
CA ILE A 58 15.31 34.60 9.35
C ILE A 58 13.91 34.51 8.74
N SER A 59 13.59 35.37 7.77
CA SER A 59 12.29 35.40 7.10
C SER A 59 12.02 34.11 6.32
N GLU A 60 13.03 33.61 5.60
CA GLU A 60 12.94 32.35 4.87
C GLU A 60 12.71 31.17 5.82
N HIS A 61 13.53 31.05 6.86
CA HIS A 61 13.41 29.96 7.83
C HIS A 61 12.09 30.01 8.59
N THR A 62 11.60 31.21 8.92
CA THR A 62 10.28 31.38 9.54
C THR A 62 9.16 30.92 8.62
N SER A 63 9.26 31.19 7.32
CA SER A 63 8.28 30.76 6.32
C SER A 63 8.28 29.23 6.16
N GLN A 64 9.47 28.61 6.09
CA GLN A 64 9.60 27.16 6.04
C GLN A 64 9.00 26.49 7.29
N VAL A 65 9.31 26.99 8.50
CA VAL A 65 8.74 26.46 9.76
C VAL A 65 7.21 26.57 9.77
N LYS A 66 6.63 27.67 9.27
CA LYS A 66 5.18 27.82 9.14
C LYS A 66 4.58 26.79 8.19
N GLU A 67 5.23 26.53 7.06
CA GLU A 67 4.77 25.50 6.12
C GLU A 67 4.82 24.10 6.74
N TYR A 68 5.92 23.75 7.41
CA TYR A 68 6.05 22.46 8.09
C TYR A 68 5.02 22.27 9.21
N THR A 69 4.77 23.30 10.01
CA THR A 69 3.75 23.24 11.07
C THR A 69 2.34 23.08 10.51
N ALA A 70 2.01 23.75 9.40
CA ALA A 70 0.73 23.56 8.71
C ALA A 70 0.57 22.12 8.17
N LYS A 71 1.61 21.58 7.53
CA LYS A 71 1.60 20.18 7.02
C LYS A 71 1.41 19.18 8.17
N LEU A 72 2.13 19.34 9.28
CA LEU A 72 1.98 18.48 10.46
C LEU A 72 0.57 18.58 11.05
N GLN A 73 -0.01 19.77 11.11
CA GLN A 73 -1.36 19.96 11.63
C GLN A 73 -2.43 19.25 10.77
N ASN A 74 -2.28 19.28 9.45
CA ASN A 74 -3.15 18.55 8.54
C ASN A 74 -3.05 17.04 8.75
N GLN A 75 -1.83 16.51 8.85
CA GLN A 75 -1.62 15.08 9.14
C GLN A 75 -2.25 14.69 10.48
N ILE A 76 -2.08 15.50 11.53
CA ILE A 76 -2.72 15.24 12.84
C ILE A 76 -4.25 15.16 12.72
N ASN A 77 -4.86 16.03 11.91
CA ASN A 77 -6.30 16.02 11.70
C ASN A 77 -6.77 14.76 10.92
N GLU A 78 -6.02 14.34 9.91
CA GLU A 78 -6.26 13.08 9.20
C GLU A 78 -6.19 11.88 10.14
N TRP A 79 -5.14 11.79 10.97
CA TRP A 79 -4.98 10.72 11.96
C TRP A 79 -6.13 10.68 12.97
N LYS A 80 -6.64 11.84 13.41
CA LYS A 80 -7.82 11.90 14.29
C LYS A 80 -9.07 11.35 13.61
N SER A 81 -9.28 11.68 12.34
CA SER A 81 -10.40 11.17 11.54
C SER A 81 -10.32 9.64 11.39
N VAL A 82 -9.16 9.11 11.02
CA VAL A 82 -8.94 7.65 10.89
C VAL A 82 -9.19 6.94 12.22
N LYS A 83 -8.71 7.48 13.34
CA LYS A 83 -8.92 6.91 14.67
C LYS A 83 -10.41 6.86 15.05
N ALA A 84 -11.19 7.87 14.68
CA ALA A 84 -12.63 7.88 14.92
C ALA A 84 -13.33 6.75 14.14
N SER A 85 -13.01 6.59 12.85
CA SER A 85 -13.54 5.50 12.01
C SER A 85 -13.18 4.13 12.55
N PHE A 86 -11.94 3.93 13.02
CA PHE A 86 -11.51 2.69 13.64
C PHE A 86 -12.35 2.33 14.89
N ASN A 87 -12.65 3.32 15.73
CA ASN A 87 -13.47 3.10 16.92
C ASN A 87 -14.91 2.69 16.59
N GLU A 88 -15.50 3.24 15.53
CA GLU A 88 -16.84 2.83 15.08
C GLU A 88 -16.85 1.39 14.55
N ILE A 89 -15.83 1.01 13.75
CA ILE A 89 -15.67 -0.38 13.29
C ILE A 89 -15.53 -1.34 14.47
N ALA A 90 -14.75 -0.97 15.49
CA ALA A 90 -14.58 -1.79 16.69
C ALA A 90 -15.91 -2.06 17.42
N LYS A 91 -16.79 -1.04 17.52
CA LYS A 91 -18.13 -1.21 18.09
C LYS A 91 -18.99 -2.15 17.25
N ASP A 92 -18.94 -2.03 15.93
CA ASP A 92 -19.73 -2.90 15.06
C ASP A 92 -19.26 -4.36 15.08
N LEU A 93 -17.96 -4.60 15.22
CA LEU A 93 -17.41 -5.95 15.45
C LEU A 93 -17.93 -6.55 16.76
N GLU A 94 -18.01 -5.78 17.84
CA GLU A 94 -18.55 -6.24 19.11
C GLU A 94 -20.04 -6.60 19.01
N LYS A 95 -20.84 -5.77 18.34
CA LYS A 95 -22.26 -6.06 18.06
C LYS A 95 -22.43 -7.33 17.25
N LEU A 96 -21.59 -7.54 16.23
CA LEU A 96 -21.62 -8.75 15.40
C LEU A 96 -21.26 -10.00 16.21
N ARG A 97 -20.25 -9.90 17.09
CA ARG A 97 -19.90 -10.99 18.01
C ARG A 97 -21.07 -11.38 18.91
N TYR A 98 -21.75 -10.39 19.50
CA TYR A 98 -22.94 -10.64 20.31
C TYR A 98 -24.05 -11.34 19.51
N LYS A 99 -24.32 -10.89 18.28
CA LYS A 99 -25.30 -11.54 17.39
C LYS A 99 -24.91 -12.97 17.04
N ILE A 100 -23.64 -13.25 16.80
CA ILE A 100 -23.13 -14.60 16.54
C ILE A 100 -23.40 -15.50 17.75
N ASP A 101 -23.10 -15.04 18.95
CA ASP A 101 -23.29 -15.83 20.17
C ASP A 101 -24.79 -16.06 20.47
N GLU A 102 -25.63 -15.06 20.23
CA GLU A 102 -27.08 -15.20 20.31
C GLU A 102 -27.61 -16.24 19.29
N LEU A 103 -27.14 -16.18 18.04
CA LEU A 103 -27.54 -17.12 17.00
C LEU A 103 -27.10 -18.55 17.34
N LYS A 104 -25.90 -18.75 17.90
CA LYS A 104 -25.45 -20.06 18.37
C LYS A 104 -26.41 -20.64 19.42
N ILE A 105 -26.76 -19.84 20.44
CA ILE A 105 -27.69 -20.27 21.51
C ILE A 105 -29.07 -20.63 20.92
N ARG A 106 -29.58 -19.84 19.96
CA ARG A 106 -30.85 -20.13 19.28
C ARG A 106 -30.79 -21.44 18.49
N LEU A 107 -29.71 -21.65 17.74
CA LEU A 107 -29.51 -22.85 16.94
C LEU A 107 -29.36 -24.11 17.83
N GLU A 108 -28.70 -24.01 18.99
CA GLU A 108 -28.62 -25.08 20.00
C GLU A 108 -30.01 -25.43 20.55
N LYS A 109 -30.81 -24.42 20.94
CA LYS A 109 -32.16 -24.63 21.50
C LYS A 109 -33.13 -25.29 20.54
N GLN A 110 -32.99 -25.04 19.24
CA GLN A 110 -33.89 -25.58 18.23
C GLN A 110 -33.51 -26.99 17.74
N ASN A 111 -32.44 -27.61 18.27
CA ASN A 111 -31.85 -28.84 17.70
C ASN A 111 -31.54 -28.73 16.19
N LEU A 112 -31.51 -27.50 15.66
CA LEU A 112 -31.19 -27.17 14.26
C LEU A 112 -29.69 -27.03 14.06
N LEU A 113 -28.89 -27.14 15.12
CA LEU A 113 -27.53 -27.63 15.01
C LEU A 113 -27.56 -29.15 14.90
N PRO A 114 -27.38 -29.74 13.71
CA PRO A 114 -26.48 -30.87 13.64
C PRO A 114 -25.06 -30.29 13.80
N TYR A 115 -24.76 -29.65 14.94
CA TYR A 115 -23.42 -29.73 15.48
C TYR A 115 -23.29 -31.17 16.00
N LYS A 116 -23.35 -32.12 15.06
CA LYS A 116 -22.76 -33.42 15.27
C LYS A 116 -21.30 -33.09 15.47
N LYS A 117 -20.84 -33.19 16.71
CA LYS A 117 -19.44 -33.24 17.06
C LYS A 117 -18.71 -34.03 15.97
N GLY A 118 -17.67 -33.44 15.37
CA GLY A 118 -16.97 -34.03 14.23
C GLY A 118 -17.55 -33.71 12.85
N VAL A 119 -18.14 -32.53 12.64
CA VAL A 119 -18.48 -31.97 11.31
C VAL A 119 -17.91 -30.56 11.19
N HIS A 120 -17.28 -30.26 10.06
CA HIS A 120 -16.81 -28.93 9.68
C HIS A 120 -17.65 -28.36 8.54
N LEU A 121 -17.87 -27.04 8.57
CA LEU A 121 -18.55 -26.31 7.51
C LEU A 121 -17.53 -25.65 6.60
N PHE A 122 -17.58 -25.98 5.31
CA PHE A 122 -16.68 -25.44 4.30
C PHE A 122 -17.43 -24.46 3.39
N PRO A 123 -16.98 -23.21 3.24
CA PRO A 123 -17.64 -22.23 2.39
C PRO A 123 -17.47 -22.57 0.90
N ILE A 124 -18.55 -22.37 0.15
CA ILE A 124 -18.55 -22.37 -1.32
C ILE A 124 -19.04 -21.00 -1.78
N TYR A 125 -18.26 -20.36 -2.65
CA TYR A 125 -18.47 -18.99 -3.08
C TYR A 125 -19.24 -18.91 -4.40
N LYS A 126 -19.75 -17.71 -4.71
CA LYS A 126 -20.36 -17.35 -5.99
C LYS A 126 -20.09 -15.87 -6.29
N PRO A 127 -20.26 -15.41 -7.53
CA PRO A 127 -20.26 -13.98 -7.82
C PRO A 127 -21.48 -13.32 -7.15
N ASP A 128 -21.33 -12.07 -6.74
CA ASP A 128 -22.47 -11.20 -6.41
C ASP A 128 -23.35 -10.94 -7.65
N LYS A 129 -24.46 -10.23 -7.46
CA LYS A 129 -25.41 -9.95 -8.55
C LYS A 129 -24.81 -9.12 -9.69
N GLN A 130 -23.75 -8.37 -9.41
CA GLN A 130 -23.09 -7.48 -10.35
C GLN A 130 -21.83 -8.11 -10.98
N ALA A 131 -21.46 -9.33 -10.57
CA ALA A 131 -20.20 -9.98 -10.91
C ALA A 131 -18.99 -9.07 -10.64
N GLN A 132 -18.96 -8.41 -9.48
CA GLN A 132 -17.84 -7.57 -9.04
C GLN A 132 -17.02 -8.24 -7.94
N HIS A 133 -17.69 -8.92 -7.01
CA HIS A 133 -17.06 -9.60 -5.89
C HIS A 133 -17.54 -11.04 -5.73
N LEU A 134 -16.72 -11.85 -5.06
CA LEU A 134 -17.15 -13.15 -4.55
C LEU A 134 -17.89 -12.97 -3.24
N GLU A 135 -19.07 -13.57 -3.13
CA GLU A 135 -19.83 -13.68 -1.90
C GLU A 135 -19.99 -15.14 -1.48
N LEU A 136 -20.27 -15.36 -0.19
CA LEU A 136 -20.58 -16.69 0.32
C LEU A 136 -21.89 -17.18 -0.33
N GLY A 137 -21.81 -18.30 -1.05
CA GLY A 137 -22.98 -18.94 -1.66
C GLY A 137 -23.68 -19.88 -0.69
N CYS A 138 -22.94 -20.82 -0.13
CA CYS A 138 -23.44 -21.79 0.84
C CYS A 138 -22.30 -22.40 1.66
N TYR A 139 -22.66 -23.19 2.68
CA TYR A 139 -21.74 -24.08 3.37
C TYR A 139 -22.00 -25.52 2.99
N VAL A 140 -20.93 -26.30 2.92
CA VAL A 140 -20.98 -27.76 2.79
C VAL A 140 -20.53 -28.36 4.11
N ALA A 141 -21.38 -29.19 4.71
CA ALA A 141 -21.08 -29.90 5.94
C ALA A 141 -20.31 -31.18 5.63
N ILE A 142 -19.09 -31.28 6.16
CA ILE A 142 -18.19 -32.42 5.91
C ILE A 142 -17.78 -33.03 7.26
N PRO A 143 -18.03 -34.32 7.50
CA PRO A 143 -17.56 -34.99 8.70
C PRO A 143 -16.03 -34.99 8.82
N GLU A 144 -15.53 -34.68 10.01
CA GLU A 144 -14.10 -34.57 10.33
C GLU A 144 -13.37 -35.90 10.17
N ALA A 145 -14.03 -37.01 10.49
CA ALA A 145 -13.45 -38.35 10.42
C ALA A 145 -13.19 -38.85 8.98
N LEU A 146 -13.71 -38.16 7.96
CA LEU A 146 -13.51 -38.59 6.57
C LEU A 146 -12.05 -38.43 6.13
N PRO A 147 -11.52 -39.38 5.34
CA PRO A 147 -10.25 -39.21 4.65
C PRO A 147 -10.25 -37.95 3.78
N LEU A 148 -9.10 -37.28 3.68
CA LEU A 148 -8.96 -36.03 2.94
C LEU A 148 -9.49 -36.12 1.50
N ARG A 149 -9.26 -37.24 0.81
CA ARG A 149 -9.78 -37.45 -0.55
C ARG A 149 -11.30 -37.40 -0.60
N GLU A 150 -11.98 -38.09 0.32
CA GLU A 150 -13.45 -38.11 0.38
C GLU A 150 -14.01 -36.73 0.71
N LYS A 151 -13.33 -35.97 1.58
CA LYS A 151 -13.67 -34.57 1.85
C LYS A 151 -13.62 -33.73 0.57
N LEU A 152 -12.58 -33.90 -0.25
CA LEU A 152 -12.44 -33.20 -1.53
C LEU A 152 -13.49 -33.65 -2.56
N GLU A 153 -13.88 -34.93 -2.59
CA GLU A 153 -14.95 -35.40 -3.47
C GLU A 153 -16.30 -34.77 -3.10
N ILE A 154 -16.59 -34.57 -1.80
CA ILE A 154 -17.78 -33.85 -1.35
C ILE A 154 -17.75 -32.39 -1.84
N ILE A 155 -16.59 -31.74 -1.79
CA ILE A 155 -16.40 -30.39 -2.35
C ILE A 155 -16.62 -30.39 -3.87
N ALA A 156 -16.03 -31.35 -4.59
CA ALA A 156 -16.17 -31.47 -6.05
C ALA A 156 -17.64 -31.64 -6.46
N ASP A 157 -18.36 -32.52 -5.76
CA ASP A 157 -19.79 -32.74 -5.97
C ASP A 157 -20.61 -31.47 -5.69
N ALA A 158 -20.34 -30.78 -4.57
CA ALA A 158 -21.02 -29.54 -4.25
C ALA A 158 -20.76 -28.43 -5.28
N LEU A 159 -19.52 -28.26 -5.74
CA LEU A 159 -19.17 -27.31 -6.80
C LEU A 159 -19.91 -27.67 -8.10
N SER A 160 -19.84 -28.93 -8.53
CA SER A 160 -20.54 -29.41 -9.72
C SER A 160 -22.03 -29.07 -9.67
N ARG A 161 -22.72 -29.44 -8.59
CA ARG A 161 -24.17 -29.27 -8.45
C ARG A 161 -24.59 -27.81 -8.32
N TYR A 162 -23.93 -27.06 -7.45
CA TYR A 162 -24.41 -25.75 -7.01
C TYR A 162 -23.75 -24.57 -7.72
N LYS A 163 -22.70 -24.81 -8.51
CA LYS A 163 -21.94 -23.76 -9.21
C LYS A 163 -21.79 -24.03 -10.70
N PHE A 164 -21.66 -25.30 -11.10
CA PHE A 164 -21.30 -25.65 -12.47
C PHE A 164 -22.35 -26.49 -13.19
N ALA A 165 -23.62 -26.31 -12.84
CA ALA A 165 -24.77 -26.93 -13.52
C ALA A 165 -24.61 -28.44 -13.78
N TRP A 166 -24.07 -29.17 -12.79
CA TRP A 166 -23.81 -30.61 -12.84
C TRP A 166 -22.71 -31.05 -13.81
N LEU A 167 -21.86 -30.14 -14.28
CA LEU A 167 -20.65 -30.52 -15.01
C LEU A 167 -19.73 -31.36 -14.11
N PRO A 168 -19.28 -32.55 -14.56
CA PRO A 168 -18.54 -33.44 -13.69
C PRO A 168 -17.18 -32.88 -13.28
N ILE A 169 -16.89 -32.99 -11.98
CA ILE A 169 -15.60 -32.68 -11.37
C ILE A 169 -15.19 -33.92 -10.56
N LYS A 170 -13.96 -34.40 -10.73
CA LYS A 170 -13.47 -35.59 -10.01
C LYS A 170 -12.12 -35.33 -9.34
N VAL A 171 -11.92 -35.89 -8.15
CA VAL A 171 -10.62 -35.90 -7.49
C VAL A 171 -9.85 -37.16 -7.93
N ARG A 172 -9.03 -36.99 -8.98
CA ARG A 172 -8.30 -38.11 -9.59
C ARG A 172 -7.36 -38.80 -8.59
N ARG A 173 -6.57 -38.01 -7.86
CA ARG A 173 -5.65 -38.47 -6.81
C ARG A 173 -5.12 -37.30 -5.98
N ILE A 174 -4.48 -37.63 -4.86
CA ILE A 174 -3.66 -36.68 -4.09
C ILE A 174 -2.21 -37.15 -4.20
N GLU A 175 -1.34 -36.29 -4.73
CA GLU A 175 0.09 -36.53 -4.81
C GLU A 175 0.82 -35.86 -3.64
N LYS A 176 1.97 -36.41 -3.24
CA LYS A 176 2.87 -35.75 -2.32
C LYS A 176 4.12 -35.28 -3.09
N ARG A 177 4.40 -33.98 -3.07
CA ARG A 177 5.59 -33.38 -3.70
C ARG A 177 6.23 -32.41 -2.73
N ASN A 178 7.53 -32.55 -2.44
CA ASN A 178 8.25 -31.67 -1.51
C ASN A 178 7.53 -31.51 -0.16
N ASN A 179 7.03 -32.62 0.38
CA ASN A 179 6.22 -32.68 1.60
C ASN A 179 4.85 -31.94 1.56
N LYS A 180 4.47 -31.35 0.42
CA LYS A 180 3.16 -30.74 0.17
C LYS A 180 2.18 -31.74 -0.48
N LYS A 181 0.91 -31.72 -0.07
CA LYS A 181 -0.18 -32.51 -0.64
C LYS A 181 -0.86 -31.75 -1.77
N ILE A 182 -0.82 -32.31 -2.98
CA ILE A 182 -1.37 -31.70 -4.19
C ILE A 182 -2.55 -32.53 -4.69
N ALA A 183 -3.74 -31.94 -4.74
CA ALA A 183 -4.90 -32.59 -5.35
C ALA A 183 -4.84 -32.45 -6.88
N ILE A 184 -5.05 -33.56 -7.58
CA ILE A 184 -5.23 -33.57 -9.04
C ILE A 184 -6.72 -33.62 -9.32
N ILE A 185 -7.25 -32.52 -9.87
CA ILE A 185 -8.67 -32.34 -10.15
C ILE A 185 -8.91 -32.46 -11.64
N GLU A 186 -9.93 -33.21 -12.03
CA GLU A 186 -10.28 -33.46 -13.42
C GLU A 186 -11.67 -32.87 -13.71
N LEU A 187 -11.75 -32.03 -14.74
CA LEU A 187 -12.95 -31.39 -15.24
C LEU A 187 -13.38 -32.10 -16.52
N TYR A 188 -14.61 -32.60 -16.53
CA TYR A 188 -15.19 -33.24 -17.71
C TYR A 188 -16.37 -32.43 -18.22
N GLU A 189 -16.59 -32.50 -19.52
CA GLU A 189 -17.81 -32.11 -20.17
C GLU A 189 -18.95 -33.08 -19.82
N SER A 190 -20.18 -32.58 -19.91
CA SER A 190 -21.35 -33.43 -19.72
C SER A 190 -21.51 -34.40 -20.88
N GLU A 191 -21.56 -35.71 -20.58
CA GLU A 191 -21.94 -36.74 -21.56
C GLU A 191 -23.35 -36.53 -22.11
N LYS A 192 -24.22 -35.86 -21.33
CA LYS A 192 -25.59 -35.54 -21.73
C LYS A 192 -25.57 -34.24 -22.53
N LYS A 193 -25.85 -34.32 -23.84
CA LYS A 193 -26.12 -33.20 -24.77
C LYS A 193 -27.38 -32.38 -24.42
N ARG A 194 -27.81 -32.35 -23.16
CA ARG A 194 -29.11 -31.77 -22.78
C ARG A 194 -29.16 -30.27 -23.03
N GLU A 195 -28.02 -29.57 -22.98
CA GLU A 195 -27.93 -28.15 -23.31
C GLU A 195 -26.56 -27.82 -23.96
N PRO A 196 -26.48 -27.54 -25.27
CA PRO A 196 -25.21 -27.30 -25.96
C PRO A 196 -24.42 -26.07 -25.49
N ARG A 197 -24.97 -25.27 -24.56
CA ARG A 197 -24.33 -24.06 -24.02
C ARG A 197 -23.73 -24.24 -22.62
N LEU A 198 -24.06 -25.33 -21.91
CA LEU A 198 -23.54 -25.59 -20.57
C LEU A 198 -22.34 -26.55 -20.65
N THR A 199 -21.21 -25.99 -21.07
CA THR A 199 -19.91 -26.68 -21.13
C THR A 199 -18.89 -25.90 -20.29
N TRP A 200 -17.77 -26.52 -19.90
CA TRP A 200 -16.69 -25.76 -19.27
C TRP A 200 -16.18 -24.70 -20.24
N CYS A 201 -15.89 -25.12 -21.48
CA CYS A 201 -15.29 -24.26 -22.49
C CYS A 201 -16.15 -23.05 -22.85
N TYR A 202 -17.43 -23.25 -23.18
CA TYR A 202 -18.31 -22.19 -23.67
C TYR A 202 -19.24 -21.61 -22.60
N GLY A 203 -19.44 -22.29 -21.48
CA GLY A 203 -20.34 -21.83 -20.43
C GLY A 203 -19.62 -21.11 -19.29
N PHE A 204 -18.49 -21.64 -18.83
CA PHE A 204 -17.87 -21.20 -17.58
C PHE A 204 -16.50 -20.53 -17.77
N PHE A 205 -15.73 -20.96 -18.76
CA PHE A 205 -14.43 -20.36 -19.10
C PHE A 205 -14.54 -19.23 -20.15
N GLN A 206 -15.75 -18.90 -20.62
CA GLN A 206 -15.96 -17.87 -21.62
C GLN A 206 -15.84 -16.46 -21.03
N GLY A 207 -15.04 -15.62 -21.70
CA GLY A 207 -14.87 -14.20 -21.38
C GLY A 207 -14.06 -13.95 -20.10
N SER A 208 -13.52 -12.74 -19.96
CA SER A 208 -12.65 -12.36 -18.84
C SER A 208 -13.35 -12.52 -17.48
N THR A 209 -14.56 -11.97 -17.35
CA THR A 209 -15.32 -12.03 -16.10
C THR A 209 -15.76 -13.45 -15.76
N GLY A 210 -16.28 -14.20 -16.74
CA GLY A 210 -16.75 -15.58 -16.55
C GLY A 210 -15.60 -16.51 -16.15
N GLY A 211 -14.50 -16.46 -16.91
CA GLY A 211 -13.28 -17.22 -16.63
C GLY A 211 -12.71 -16.92 -15.24
N TYR A 212 -12.57 -15.63 -14.89
CA TYR A 212 -12.09 -15.22 -13.58
C TYR A 212 -12.92 -15.78 -12.42
N PHE A 213 -14.25 -15.64 -12.46
CA PHE A 213 -15.08 -16.14 -11.37
C PHE A 213 -15.09 -17.66 -11.30
N THR A 214 -15.11 -18.37 -12.44
CA THR A 214 -15.02 -19.82 -12.48
C THR A 214 -13.72 -20.31 -11.84
N GLU A 215 -12.59 -19.71 -12.23
CA GLU A 215 -11.27 -19.97 -11.65
C GLU A 215 -11.30 -19.79 -10.12
N GLN A 216 -11.75 -18.62 -9.66
CA GLN A 216 -11.75 -18.29 -8.24
C GLN A 216 -12.67 -19.20 -7.41
N ILE A 217 -13.82 -19.62 -7.96
CA ILE A 217 -14.74 -20.55 -7.29
C ILE A 217 -14.11 -21.93 -7.15
N LEU A 218 -13.47 -22.44 -8.22
CA LEU A 218 -12.77 -23.72 -8.19
C LEU A 218 -11.60 -23.68 -7.18
N LEU A 219 -10.76 -22.64 -7.26
CA LEU A 219 -9.60 -22.49 -6.40
C LEU A 219 -9.98 -22.37 -4.93
N ARG A 220 -10.86 -21.42 -4.58
CA ARG A 220 -11.28 -21.23 -3.19
C ARG A 220 -12.08 -22.42 -2.67
N GLY A 221 -12.86 -23.07 -3.54
CA GLY A 221 -13.59 -24.29 -3.25
C GLY A 221 -12.68 -25.45 -2.86
N PHE A 222 -11.63 -25.75 -3.62
CA PHE A 222 -10.73 -26.85 -3.30
C PHE A 222 -9.69 -26.50 -2.23
N LEU A 223 -9.09 -25.32 -2.30
CA LEU A 223 -7.98 -24.95 -1.41
C LEU A 223 -8.42 -24.53 -0.02
N GLN A 224 -9.69 -24.11 0.13
CA GLN A 224 -10.31 -23.75 1.40
C GLN A 224 -9.40 -22.88 2.27
N PRO A 225 -8.92 -21.74 1.75
CA PRO A 225 -7.81 -21.01 2.33
C PRO A 225 -7.97 -20.59 3.80
N GLY A 226 -9.20 -20.36 4.26
CA GLY A 226 -9.50 -20.03 5.64
C GLY A 226 -9.39 -21.19 6.64
N TYR A 227 -9.39 -22.45 6.19
CA TYR A 227 -9.48 -23.64 7.06
C TYR A 227 -8.15 -24.00 7.74
N LYS A 228 -8.03 -23.82 9.05
CA LYS A 228 -6.74 -23.99 9.76
C LYS A 228 -6.30 -25.44 10.05
N GLY A 229 -7.15 -26.43 9.76
CA GLY A 229 -6.84 -27.85 9.94
C GLY A 229 -5.99 -28.43 8.81
N GLU A 230 -5.65 -29.71 8.94
CA GLU A 230 -4.93 -30.47 7.91
C GLU A 230 -5.75 -30.52 6.61
N TRP A 231 -5.15 -30.08 5.51
CA TRP A 231 -5.79 -29.99 4.20
C TRP A 231 -4.78 -30.23 3.07
N ILE A 232 -5.18 -29.97 1.82
CA ILE A 232 -4.25 -29.89 0.69
C ILE A 232 -3.52 -28.56 0.68
N ASP A 233 -2.28 -28.60 0.18
CA ASP A 233 -1.41 -27.43 0.02
C ASP A 233 -1.50 -26.84 -1.38
N GLY A 234 -1.96 -27.61 -2.37
CA GLY A 234 -2.08 -27.17 -3.75
C GLY A 234 -3.05 -28.01 -4.55
N VAL A 235 -3.41 -27.50 -5.72
CA VAL A 235 -4.24 -28.18 -6.72
C VAL A 235 -3.64 -28.02 -8.11
N ARG A 236 -3.82 -29.04 -8.95
CA ARG A 236 -3.59 -28.98 -10.39
C ARG A 236 -4.84 -29.45 -11.12
N PHE A 237 -5.28 -28.67 -12.10
CA PHE A 237 -6.46 -28.99 -12.90
C PHE A 237 -6.08 -29.68 -14.21
N TYR A 238 -6.96 -30.60 -14.60
CA TYR A 238 -6.99 -31.28 -15.88
C TYR A 238 -8.38 -31.06 -16.49
N TYR A 239 -8.43 -30.95 -17.81
CA TYR A 239 -9.65 -30.84 -18.59
C TYR A 239 -9.63 -31.94 -19.66
N GLU A 240 -10.66 -32.79 -19.65
CA GLU A 240 -10.79 -33.92 -20.59
C GLU A 240 -9.52 -34.80 -20.66
N GLY A 241 -8.91 -35.07 -19.50
CA GLY A 241 -7.73 -35.91 -19.34
C GLY A 241 -6.40 -35.23 -19.66
N LYS A 242 -6.42 -33.97 -20.12
CA LYS A 242 -5.21 -33.18 -20.42
C LYS A 242 -4.96 -32.15 -19.32
N PRO A 243 -3.69 -31.90 -18.93
CA PRO A 243 -3.42 -30.82 -17.98
C PRO A 243 -3.92 -29.50 -18.56
N MET A 244 -4.50 -28.64 -17.72
CA MET A 244 -4.70 -27.24 -18.14
C MET A 244 -3.32 -26.60 -18.28
N GLU A 245 -3.03 -26.06 -19.47
CA GLU A 245 -1.75 -25.41 -19.79
C GLU A 245 -1.94 -23.92 -19.99
N GLU A 246 -0.87 -23.17 -19.73
CA GLU A 246 -0.79 -21.72 -19.96
C GLU A 246 -1.14 -21.43 -21.44
N TYR A 247 -1.91 -20.37 -21.69
CA TYR A 247 -2.33 -19.91 -23.02
C TYR A 247 -3.32 -20.82 -23.79
N GLN A 248 -3.82 -21.92 -23.21
CA GLN A 248 -4.93 -22.68 -23.82
C GLN A 248 -6.30 -22.00 -23.58
N TRP A 249 -6.37 -21.11 -22.60
CA TRP A 249 -7.60 -20.46 -22.15
C TRP A 249 -7.31 -18.98 -21.89
N ASP A 250 -7.75 -18.09 -22.78
CA ASP A 250 -7.40 -16.64 -22.76
C ASP A 250 -7.74 -15.90 -21.46
N HIS A 251 -8.57 -16.50 -20.59
CA HIS A 251 -9.19 -15.85 -19.44
C HIS A 251 -9.20 -16.69 -18.16
N VAL A 252 -8.43 -17.79 -18.13
CA VAL A 252 -8.45 -18.75 -17.02
C VAL A 252 -7.03 -19.15 -16.65
N CYS A 253 -6.60 -18.83 -15.43
CA CYS A 253 -5.28 -19.16 -14.90
C CYS A 253 -5.36 -20.39 -13.99
N LEU A 254 -5.65 -21.55 -14.58
CA LEU A 254 -5.71 -22.85 -13.88
C LEU A 254 -4.55 -23.79 -14.25
N ASP A 255 -3.52 -23.24 -14.89
CA ASP A 255 -2.33 -23.98 -15.31
C ASP A 255 -1.40 -24.32 -14.14
N GLY A 256 -0.63 -25.39 -14.31
CA GLY A 256 0.38 -25.80 -13.35
C GLY A 256 -0.17 -26.23 -11.97
N ILE A 257 0.64 -26.03 -10.93
CA ILE A 257 0.24 -26.29 -9.54
C ILE A 257 -0.01 -24.96 -8.84
N ILE A 258 -1.24 -24.75 -8.41
CA ILE A 258 -1.65 -23.56 -7.68
C ILE A 258 -1.67 -23.88 -6.20
N TYR A 259 -0.83 -23.18 -5.44
CA TYR A 259 -0.68 -23.41 -4.02
C TYR A 259 -1.61 -22.53 -3.19
N ARG A 260 -2.08 -23.09 -2.09
CA ARG A 260 -2.99 -22.48 -1.12
C ARG A 260 -2.48 -21.16 -0.55
N ASP A 261 -1.16 -21.08 -0.32
CA ASP A 261 -0.47 -19.92 0.23
C ASP A 261 -0.35 -18.74 -0.75
N LYS A 262 -0.63 -18.97 -2.05
CA LYS A 262 -0.58 -17.95 -3.10
C LYS A 262 -1.95 -17.32 -3.43
N ILE A 263 -3.01 -17.67 -2.70
CA ILE A 263 -4.39 -17.24 -3.02
C ILE A 263 -4.79 -15.91 -2.34
N PHE A 264 -3.83 -15.14 -1.80
CA PHE A 264 -4.05 -13.81 -1.22
C PHE A 264 -2.89 -12.87 -1.50
#